data_AF-A0A496AFY9-F1
#
_entry.id   AF-A0A496AFY9-F1
#
_cell.length_a   1.000
_cell.length_b   1.000
_cell.length_c   1.000
_cell.angle_alpha   90.00
_cell.angle_beta   90.00
_cell.angle_gamma   90.00
#
_symmetry.space_group_name_H-M   'P 1'
#
loop_
_entity.id
_entity.type
_entity.pdbx_description
1 polymer ?
#
loop_
_entity_poly.entity_id
_entity_poly.type
_entity_poly.pdbx_seq_one_letter_code
_entity_poly.pdbx_strand_id
1 'polypeptide(L)'
;MKDKSTLVKYTPEELTHVPDETDWEKVDAMSDEEVYQDALNDKDAQPTDKTFWETAPLPSHLMNIDPDLLKWFKARTVDYEAQINTVLRSYVEANKRCAHAALFDLKASVLNILREARCEGPIQLEEIRHRLGIPKVDYRDTARSNSLVWGILCHLHEDGYVRHTPRIGWEITEMGCTDENANG
;
A
#
# COMPACT_ATOMS: atom_id res chain seq x y z
N MET A 1 31.80 -49.40 14.01
CA MET A 1 31.09 -48.47 13.11
C MET A 1 30.54 -47.34 13.97
N LYS A 2 31.04 -46.11 13.83
CA LYS A 2 30.49 -44.95 14.53
C LYS A 2 29.43 -44.32 13.62
N ASP A 3 28.22 -44.25 14.14
CA ASP A 3 27.06 -43.60 13.54
C ASP A 3 27.36 -42.10 13.38
N LYS A 4 27.27 -41.55 12.16
CA LYS A 4 27.59 -40.14 11.86
C LYS A 4 26.30 -39.38 11.53
N SER A 5 25.66 -38.84 12.55
CA SER A 5 24.65 -37.79 12.39
C SER A 5 25.35 -36.41 12.40
N THR A 6 25.76 -35.95 11.22
CA THR A 6 26.47 -34.68 10.96
C THR A 6 25.51 -33.48 10.90
N LEU A 7 24.74 -33.23 11.96
CA LEU A 7 23.97 -31.98 12.08
C LEU A 7 24.37 -31.29 13.37
N VAL A 8 25.26 -30.30 13.24
CA VAL A 8 25.72 -29.44 14.33
C VAL A 8 24.89 -28.16 14.28
N LYS A 9 24.29 -27.78 15.42
CA LYS A 9 23.52 -26.55 15.56
C LYS A 9 24.40 -25.51 16.27
N TYR A 10 24.44 -24.30 15.72
CA TYR A 10 25.13 -23.16 16.32
C TYR A 10 24.11 -22.06 16.62
N THR A 11 24.33 -21.33 17.71
CA THR A 11 23.69 -20.03 17.95
C THR A 11 24.42 -18.92 17.19
N PRO A 12 23.78 -17.77 16.91
CA PRO A 12 24.43 -16.63 16.24
C PRO A 12 25.70 -16.16 16.94
N GLU A 13 25.73 -16.19 18.27
CA GLU A 13 26.89 -15.81 19.07
C GLU A 13 28.04 -16.82 18.91
N GLU A 14 27.74 -18.12 18.89
CA GLU A 14 28.73 -19.20 18.72
C GLU A 14 29.36 -19.22 17.32
N LEU A 15 28.62 -18.85 16.28
CA LEU A 15 29.13 -18.79 14.90
C LEU A 15 30.35 -17.89 14.75
N THR A 16 30.45 -16.82 15.55
CA THR A 16 31.58 -15.88 15.51
C THR A 16 32.89 -16.48 16.01
N HIS A 17 32.83 -17.63 16.68
CA HIS A 17 33.97 -18.34 17.24
C HIS A 17 34.30 -19.64 16.49
N VAL A 18 33.50 -20.02 15.49
CA VAL A 18 33.79 -21.18 14.65
C VAL A 18 34.90 -20.80 13.67
N PRO A 19 36.05 -21.48 13.68
CA PRO A 19 37.10 -21.23 12.71
C PRO A 19 36.61 -21.60 11.32
N ASP A 20 37.00 -20.79 10.33
CA ASP A 20 36.73 -21.11 8.94
C ASP A 20 37.62 -22.28 8.51
N GLU A 21 36.99 -23.38 8.09
CA GLU A 21 37.66 -24.58 7.61
C GLU A 21 37.78 -24.60 6.07
N THR A 22 37.26 -23.57 5.40
CA THR A 22 37.21 -23.47 3.94
C THR A 22 38.52 -22.94 3.38
N ASP A 23 39.10 -23.68 2.43
CA ASP A 23 40.29 -23.24 1.69
C ASP A 23 39.89 -22.28 0.55
N TRP A 24 39.79 -20.99 0.88
CA TRP A 24 39.38 -19.95 -0.06
C TRP A 24 40.38 -19.71 -1.19
N GLU A 25 41.69 -19.88 -0.93
CA GLU A 25 42.72 -19.70 -1.97
C GLU A 25 42.56 -20.74 -3.08
N LYS A 26 42.20 -21.98 -2.70
CA LYS A 26 41.88 -23.03 -3.67
C LYS A 26 40.61 -22.69 -4.46
N VAL A 27 39.55 -22.23 -3.80
CA VAL A 27 38.27 -21.89 -4.47
C VAL A 27 38.46 -20.77 -5.49
N ASP A 28 39.19 -19.72 -5.13
CA ASP A 28 39.47 -18.58 -6.03
C ASP A 28 40.33 -18.96 -7.24
N ALA A 29 41.15 -20.02 -7.13
CA ALA A 29 42.01 -20.50 -8.20
C ALA A 29 41.34 -21.53 -9.13
N MET A 30 40.14 -22.03 -8.80
CA MET A 30 39.43 -23.02 -9.61
C MET A 30 38.90 -22.41 -10.91
N SER A 31 39.01 -23.19 -11.99
CA SER A 31 38.42 -22.82 -13.27
C SER A 31 36.91 -23.09 -13.33
N ASP A 32 36.19 -22.37 -14.19
CA ASP A 32 34.74 -22.57 -14.39
C ASP A 32 34.38 -24.02 -14.75
N GLU A 33 35.23 -24.71 -15.51
CA GLU A 33 35.03 -26.11 -15.88
C GLU A 33 35.17 -27.04 -14.67
N GLU A 34 36.14 -26.80 -13.79
CA GLU A 34 36.31 -27.57 -12.56
C GLU A 34 35.14 -27.33 -11.60
N VAL A 35 34.69 -26.08 -11.46
CA VAL A 35 33.48 -25.74 -10.67
C VAL A 35 32.25 -26.46 -11.23
N TYR A 36 32.11 -26.52 -12.56
CA TYR A 36 31.00 -27.20 -13.21
C TYR A 36 31.03 -28.72 -13.00
N GLN A 37 32.20 -29.35 -13.08
CA GLN A 37 32.35 -30.78 -12.79
C GLN A 37 32.11 -31.10 -11.31
N ASP A 38 32.58 -30.26 -10.40
CA ASP A 38 32.33 -30.42 -8.97
C ASP A 38 30.83 -30.29 -8.65
N ALA A 39 30.13 -29.33 -9.27
CA ALA A 39 28.69 -29.18 -9.17
C ALA A 39 27.92 -30.40 -9.74
N LEU A 40 28.39 -31.01 -10.84
CA LEU A 40 27.80 -32.26 -11.37
C LEU A 40 27.96 -33.44 -10.41
N ASN A 41 29.07 -33.49 -9.67
CA ASN A 41 29.35 -34.54 -8.71
C ASN A 41 28.60 -34.34 -7.37
N ASP A 42 28.15 -33.12 -7.08
CA ASP A 42 27.30 -32.79 -5.94
C ASP A 42 25.81 -32.97 -6.28
N LYS A 43 25.12 -33.85 -5.54
CA LYS A 43 23.68 -34.08 -5.74
C LYS A 43 22.82 -32.92 -5.27
N ASP A 44 23.29 -32.13 -4.31
CA ASP A 44 22.54 -31.03 -3.72
C ASP A 44 22.77 -29.70 -4.46
N ALA A 45 23.83 -29.63 -5.30
CA ALA A 45 24.25 -28.42 -6.00
C ALA A 45 24.40 -28.60 -7.52
N GLN A 46 23.59 -29.48 -8.13
CA GLN A 46 23.66 -29.71 -9.58
C GLN A 46 23.42 -28.42 -10.40
N PRO A 47 24.15 -28.22 -11.52
CA PRO A 47 23.93 -27.08 -12.39
C PRO A 47 22.50 -27.04 -12.93
N THR A 48 21.90 -25.84 -12.97
CA THR A 48 20.58 -25.64 -13.59
C THR A 48 20.76 -25.25 -15.06
N ASP A 49 19.87 -25.74 -15.92
CA ASP A 49 19.91 -25.45 -17.36
C ASP A 49 18.73 -24.56 -17.78
N LYS A 50 18.65 -24.23 -19.07
CA LYS A 50 17.58 -23.41 -19.61
C LYS A 50 16.19 -24.03 -19.37
N THR A 51 16.07 -25.36 -19.41
CA THR A 51 14.79 -26.07 -19.24
C THR A 51 14.28 -25.98 -17.80
N PHE A 52 15.18 -25.96 -16.82
CA PHE A 52 14.86 -25.65 -15.43
C PHE A 52 14.21 -24.27 -15.32
N TRP A 53 14.78 -23.26 -15.98
CA TRP A 53 14.28 -21.89 -15.92
C TRP A 53 12.98 -21.66 -16.72
N GLU A 54 12.68 -22.49 -17.72
CA GLU A 54 11.43 -22.41 -18.49
C GLU A 54 10.18 -22.71 -17.65
N THR A 55 10.34 -23.54 -16.59
CA THR A 55 9.23 -23.93 -15.70
C THR A 55 9.36 -23.35 -14.30
N ALA A 56 10.42 -22.58 -14.04
CA ALA A 56 10.63 -21.95 -12.74
C ALA A 56 9.46 -21.00 -12.42
N PRO A 57 8.85 -21.11 -11.22
CA PRO A 57 7.76 -20.23 -10.84
C PRO A 57 8.26 -18.79 -10.75
N LEU A 58 7.73 -17.91 -11.59
CA LEU A 58 7.97 -16.48 -11.46
C LEU A 58 7.31 -15.94 -10.19
N PRO A 59 7.93 -14.97 -9.50
CA PRO A 59 7.29 -14.27 -8.40
C PRO A 59 5.94 -13.71 -8.88
N SER A 60 4.89 -13.92 -8.09
CA SER A 60 3.51 -13.54 -8.44
C SER A 60 3.27 -12.03 -8.57
N HIS A 61 4.26 -11.20 -8.24
CA HIS A 61 4.13 -9.75 -8.13
C HIS A 61 5.26 -9.01 -8.86
N LEU A 62 5.63 -9.45 -10.06
CA LEU A 62 6.46 -8.63 -10.93
C LEU A 62 5.62 -7.46 -11.45
N MET A 63 5.97 -6.23 -11.06
CA MET A 63 5.37 -5.03 -11.60
C MET A 63 5.79 -4.89 -13.07
N ASN A 64 4.83 -4.92 -13.98
CA ASN A 64 5.10 -4.74 -15.40
C ASN A 64 5.34 -3.26 -15.69
N ILE A 65 6.59 -2.89 -15.95
CA ILE A 65 6.99 -1.54 -16.34
C ILE A 65 7.22 -1.55 -17.85
N ASP A 66 6.67 -0.54 -18.53
CA ASP A 66 6.85 -0.35 -19.96
C ASP A 66 8.36 -0.39 -20.35
N PRO A 67 8.77 -1.18 -21.36
CA PRO A 67 10.18 -1.33 -21.73
C PRO A 67 10.88 -0.02 -22.11
N ASP A 68 10.18 0.90 -22.77
CA ASP A 68 10.74 2.19 -23.17
C ASP A 68 10.91 3.11 -21.97
N LEU A 69 9.96 3.06 -21.03
CA LEU A 69 10.07 3.77 -19.75
C LEU A 69 11.26 3.24 -18.94
N LEU A 70 11.42 1.91 -18.84
CA LEU A 70 12.53 1.29 -18.12
C LEU A 70 13.88 1.65 -18.76
N LYS A 71 13.96 1.65 -20.10
CA LYS A 71 15.16 2.06 -20.85
C LYS A 71 15.52 3.51 -20.56
N TRP A 72 14.53 4.39 -20.49
CA TRP A 72 14.74 5.80 -20.18
C TRP A 72 15.28 6.02 -18.76
N PHE A 73 14.77 5.29 -17.78
CA PHE A 73 15.29 5.36 -16.40
C PHE A 73 16.71 4.80 -16.28
N LYS A 74 16.98 3.64 -16.90
CA LYS A 74 18.32 3.03 -16.96
C LYS A 74 19.37 3.92 -17.61
N ALA A 75 18.98 4.75 -18.57
CA ALA A 75 19.89 5.68 -19.24
C ALA A 75 20.33 6.85 -18.35
N ARG A 76 19.64 7.12 -17.23
CA ARG A 76 19.89 8.27 -16.36
C ARG A 76 20.68 7.93 -15.11
N THR A 77 20.40 6.78 -14.48
CA THR A 77 21.10 6.37 -13.26
C THR A 77 21.34 4.87 -13.24
N VAL A 78 22.42 4.49 -12.54
CA VAL A 78 22.67 3.09 -12.16
C VAL A 78 21.59 2.61 -11.18
N ASP A 79 21.14 3.50 -10.29
CA ASP A 79 20.07 3.25 -9.34
C ASP A 79 18.70 3.71 -9.89
N TYR A 80 18.28 3.08 -10.98
CA TYR A 80 17.02 3.42 -11.66
C TYR A 80 15.79 2.93 -10.89
N GLU A 81 15.93 1.88 -10.09
CA GLU A 81 14.86 1.29 -9.27
C GLU A 81 14.46 2.23 -8.14
N ALA A 82 15.43 2.84 -7.44
CA ALA A 82 15.13 3.85 -6.43
C ALA A 82 14.42 5.07 -7.04
N GLN A 83 14.84 5.55 -8.22
CA GLN A 83 14.17 6.66 -8.89
C GLN A 83 12.71 6.35 -9.24
N ILE A 84 12.44 5.17 -9.81
CA ILE A 84 11.08 4.73 -10.12
C ILE A 84 10.23 4.74 -8.84
N ASN A 85 10.75 4.17 -7.76
CA ASN A 85 10.05 4.14 -6.47
C ASN A 85 9.79 5.55 -5.91
N THR A 86 10.75 6.47 -6.01
CA THR A 86 10.57 7.87 -5.60
C THR A 86 9.45 8.54 -6.38
N VAL A 87 9.46 8.42 -7.71
CA VAL A 87 8.43 9.02 -8.59
C VAL A 87 7.05 8.47 -8.25
N LEU A 88 6.92 7.15 -8.12
CA LEU A 88 5.65 6.50 -7.77
C LEU A 88 5.15 6.95 -6.40
N ARG A 89 6.03 7.04 -5.39
CA ARG A 89 5.67 7.54 -4.06
C ARG A 89 5.17 8.98 -4.13
N SER A 90 5.88 9.86 -4.82
CA SER A 90 5.46 11.26 -4.98
C SER A 90 4.10 11.39 -5.66
N TYR A 91 3.83 10.57 -6.70
CA TYR A 91 2.51 10.53 -7.34
C TYR A 91 1.41 10.08 -6.37
N VAL A 92 1.65 8.99 -5.64
CA VAL A 92 0.68 8.46 -4.65
C VAL A 92 0.41 9.49 -3.55
N GLU A 93 1.44 10.15 -3.03
CA GLU A 93 1.30 11.19 -2.01
C GLU A 93 0.52 12.40 -2.53
N ALA A 94 0.84 12.88 -3.74
CA ALA A 94 0.10 13.97 -4.36
C ALA A 94 -1.38 13.62 -4.54
N ASN A 95 -1.69 12.41 -5.02
CA ASN A 95 -3.06 11.95 -5.19
C ASN A 95 -3.81 11.81 -3.85
N LYS A 96 -3.13 11.32 -2.81
CA LYS A 96 -3.68 11.27 -1.44
C LYS A 96 -3.96 12.67 -0.90
N ARG A 97 -3.06 13.63 -1.09
CA ARG A 97 -3.25 15.02 -0.65
C ARG A 97 -4.43 15.68 -1.36
N CYS A 98 -4.53 15.53 -2.68
CA CYS A 98 -5.67 16.05 -3.44
C CYS A 98 -7.00 15.41 -3.00
N ALA A 99 -7.01 14.09 -2.80
CA ALA A 99 -8.20 13.39 -2.30
C ALA A 99 -8.57 13.84 -0.87
N HIS A 100 -7.58 14.06 -0.01
CA HIS A 100 -7.78 14.53 1.36
C HIS A 100 -8.33 15.97 1.38
N ALA A 101 -7.76 16.87 0.59
CA ALA A 101 -8.22 18.26 0.47
C ALA A 101 -9.67 18.33 -0.05
N ALA A 102 -10.00 17.57 -1.11
CA ALA A 102 -11.36 17.53 -1.65
C ALA A 102 -12.37 16.93 -0.65
N LEU A 103 -11.98 15.89 0.10
CA LEU A 103 -12.82 15.30 1.14
C LEU A 103 -13.05 16.28 2.30
N PHE A 104 -12.02 17.04 2.64
CA PHE A 104 -12.04 18.03 3.69
C PHE A 104 -12.97 19.22 3.34
N ASP A 105 -12.87 19.76 2.13
CA ASP A 105 -13.78 20.82 1.65
C ASP A 105 -15.23 20.35 1.65
N LEU A 106 -15.45 19.07 1.31
CA LEU A 106 -16.78 18.46 1.34
C LEU A 106 -17.29 18.24 2.77
N LYS A 107 -16.42 17.83 3.71
CA LYS A 107 -16.75 17.77 5.16
C LYS A 107 -17.18 19.14 5.68
N ALA A 108 -16.43 20.19 5.36
CA ALA A 108 -16.76 21.56 5.76
C ALA A 108 -18.10 22.03 5.17
N SER A 109 -18.36 21.71 3.90
CA SER A 109 -19.64 22.02 3.23
C SER A 109 -20.82 21.31 3.89
N VAL A 110 -20.66 20.01 4.22
CA VAL A 110 -21.69 19.24 4.94
C VAL A 110 -21.95 19.82 6.33
N LEU A 111 -20.89 20.20 7.07
CA LEU A 111 -21.04 20.84 8.37
C LEU A 111 -21.80 22.16 8.27
N ASN A 112 -21.51 23.00 7.27
CA ASN A 112 -22.22 24.26 7.07
C ASN A 112 -23.71 24.04 6.76
N ILE A 113 -24.04 23.06 5.91
CA ILE A 113 -25.44 22.68 5.64
C ILE A 113 -26.15 22.27 6.93
N LEU A 114 -25.50 21.46 7.78
CA LEU A 114 -26.07 21.01 9.05
C LEU A 114 -26.18 22.16 10.08
N ARG A 115 -25.29 23.16 10.03
CA ARG A 115 -25.37 24.39 10.84
C ARG A 115 -26.57 25.23 10.45
N GLU A 116 -26.77 25.44 9.15
CA GLU A 116 -27.91 26.21 8.62
C GLU A 116 -29.24 25.58 8.98
N ALA A 117 -29.33 24.26 8.86
CA ALA A 117 -30.53 23.50 9.14
C ALA A 117 -30.75 23.16 10.62
N ARG A 118 -29.90 23.66 11.53
CA ARG A 118 -30.02 23.39 12.97
C ARG A 118 -31.42 23.69 13.51
N CYS A 119 -32.06 24.73 12.99
CA CYS A 119 -33.40 25.17 13.37
C CYS A 119 -34.52 24.37 12.69
N GLU A 120 -34.22 23.62 11.62
CA GLU A 120 -35.18 22.81 10.87
C GLU A 120 -35.36 21.40 11.48
N GLY A 121 -34.40 20.98 12.33
CA GLY A 121 -34.35 19.64 12.92
C GLY A 121 -33.50 18.66 12.10
N PRO A 122 -33.56 17.36 12.41
CA PRO A 122 -32.71 16.36 11.76
C PRO A 122 -32.98 16.23 10.25
N ILE A 123 -31.92 16.20 9.46
CA ILE A 123 -32.00 16.16 8.00
C ILE A 123 -31.66 14.75 7.47
N GLN A 124 -32.39 14.30 6.46
CA GLN A 124 -32.09 13.05 5.76
C GLN A 124 -30.89 13.19 4.82
N LEU A 125 -30.21 12.07 4.54
CA LEU A 125 -29.04 12.04 3.67
C LEU A 125 -29.35 12.58 2.26
N GLU A 126 -30.54 12.28 1.74
CA GLU A 126 -30.96 12.70 0.40
C GLU A 126 -31.06 14.22 0.28
N GLU A 127 -31.48 14.87 1.36
CA GLU A 127 -31.64 16.32 1.45
C GLU A 127 -30.28 17.01 1.60
N ILE A 128 -29.36 16.44 2.40
CA ILE A 128 -27.96 16.92 2.47
C ILE A 128 -27.31 16.86 1.09
N ARG A 129 -27.48 15.74 0.37
CA ARG A 129 -26.97 15.58 -0.99
C ARG A 129 -27.59 16.59 -1.97
N HIS A 130 -28.88 16.89 -1.82
CA HIS A 130 -29.56 17.89 -2.64
C HIS A 130 -29.00 19.31 -2.38
N ARG A 131 -28.78 19.68 -1.11
CA ARG A 131 -28.18 20.96 -0.71
C ARG A 131 -26.72 21.10 -1.13
N LEU A 132 -25.98 20.00 -1.24
CA LEU A 132 -24.65 19.95 -1.87
C LEU A 132 -24.69 20.14 -3.40
N GLY A 133 -25.87 20.26 -4.01
CA GLY A 133 -26.02 20.43 -5.45
C GLY A 133 -25.74 19.16 -6.26
N ILE A 134 -25.76 17.98 -5.64
CA ILE A 134 -25.47 16.70 -6.32
C ILE A 134 -26.79 16.12 -6.89
N PRO A 135 -27.00 16.15 -8.22
CA PRO A 135 -28.27 15.75 -8.83
C PRO A 135 -28.51 14.23 -8.72
N LYS A 136 -29.77 13.80 -8.87
CA LYS A 136 -30.08 12.38 -9.16
C LYS A 136 -29.93 12.19 -10.66
N VAL A 137 -28.91 11.45 -11.08
CA VAL A 137 -28.67 11.15 -12.49
C VAL A 137 -29.20 9.75 -12.80
N ASP A 138 -28.44 8.72 -12.42
CA ASP A 138 -28.87 7.33 -12.49
C ASP A 138 -28.73 6.63 -11.12
N TYR A 139 -29.19 5.37 -11.03
CA TYR A 139 -29.13 4.62 -9.77
C TYR A 139 -27.68 4.38 -9.27
N ARG A 140 -26.73 4.10 -10.16
CA ARG A 140 -25.34 3.80 -9.78
C ARG A 140 -24.63 5.05 -9.25
N ASP A 141 -24.81 6.18 -9.93
CA ASP A 141 -24.21 7.46 -9.52
C ASP A 141 -24.92 8.04 -8.29
N THR A 142 -26.21 7.80 -8.14
CA THR A 142 -26.94 8.11 -6.89
C THR A 142 -26.43 7.26 -5.73
N ALA A 143 -26.19 5.96 -5.93
CA ALA A 143 -25.62 5.09 -4.89
C ALA A 143 -24.20 5.55 -4.49
N ARG A 144 -23.35 5.89 -5.47
CA ARG A 144 -21.99 6.40 -5.21
C ARG A 144 -21.99 7.71 -4.44
N SER A 145 -22.80 8.68 -4.87
CA SER A 145 -22.92 9.97 -4.17
C SER A 145 -23.51 9.81 -2.77
N ASN A 146 -24.50 8.93 -2.59
CA ASN A 146 -25.03 8.62 -1.27
C ASN A 146 -23.97 7.97 -0.37
N SER A 147 -23.19 7.01 -0.88
CA SER A 147 -22.10 6.39 -0.13
C SER A 147 -21.02 7.37 0.29
N LEU A 148 -20.70 8.35 -0.56
CA LEU A 148 -19.74 9.41 -0.23
C LEU A 148 -20.25 10.29 0.93
N VAL A 149 -21.49 10.80 0.81
CA VAL A 149 -22.11 11.64 1.85
C VAL A 149 -22.27 10.87 3.15
N TRP A 150 -22.69 9.60 3.08
CA TRP A 150 -22.79 8.70 4.23
C TRP A 150 -21.44 8.53 4.93
N GLY A 151 -20.37 8.24 4.18
CA GLY A 151 -19.03 8.07 4.76
C GLY A 151 -18.52 9.33 5.47
N ILE A 152 -18.79 10.50 4.88
CA ILE A 152 -18.47 11.79 5.50
C ILE A 152 -19.22 11.98 6.83
N LEU A 153 -20.52 11.71 6.82
CA LEU A 153 -21.36 11.83 8.01
C LEU A 153 -20.95 10.85 9.11
N CYS A 154 -20.56 9.63 8.76
CA CYS A 154 -19.99 8.67 9.70
C CYS A 154 -18.72 9.19 10.37
N HIS A 155 -17.78 9.75 9.61
CA HIS A 155 -16.57 10.35 10.20
C HIS A 155 -16.89 11.54 11.11
N LEU A 156 -17.77 12.44 10.68
CA LEU A 156 -18.20 13.57 11.51
C LEU A 156 -18.90 13.11 12.80
N HIS A 157 -19.55 11.94 12.78
CA HIS A 157 -20.19 11.34 13.94
C HIS A 157 -19.19 10.72 14.91
N GLU A 158 -18.20 10.01 14.38
CA GLU A 158 -17.06 9.49 15.15
C GLU A 158 -16.30 10.61 15.85
N ASP A 159 -16.11 11.75 15.15
CA ASP A 159 -15.47 12.95 15.68
C ASP A 159 -16.37 13.76 16.63
N GLY A 160 -17.66 13.39 16.78
CA GLY A 160 -18.60 14.01 17.72
C GLY A 160 -19.30 15.29 17.22
N TYR A 161 -19.05 15.71 15.98
CA TYR A 161 -19.65 16.92 15.40
C TYR A 161 -21.12 16.75 15.01
N VAL A 162 -21.54 15.53 14.68
CA VAL A 162 -22.93 15.23 14.27
C VAL A 162 -23.48 14.00 14.98
N ARG A 163 -24.80 13.94 15.14
CA ARG A 163 -25.50 12.78 15.68
C ARG A 163 -26.40 12.19 14.60
N HIS A 164 -26.30 10.87 14.42
CA HIS A 164 -27.24 10.13 13.59
C HIS A 164 -28.31 9.49 14.45
N THR A 165 -29.57 9.75 14.11
CA THR A 165 -30.70 9.05 14.72
C THR A 165 -31.41 8.22 13.64
N PRO A 166 -31.44 6.88 13.76
CA PRO A 166 -32.03 6.02 12.75
C PRO A 166 -33.46 6.42 12.42
N ARG A 167 -33.78 6.48 11.11
CA ARG A 167 -35.08 6.90 10.55
C ARG A 167 -35.45 8.37 10.75
N ILE A 168 -34.70 9.13 11.54
CA ILE A 168 -34.95 10.55 11.80
C ILE A 168 -33.99 11.42 10.98
N GLY A 169 -32.70 11.06 10.93
CA GLY A 169 -31.71 11.75 10.12
C GLY A 169 -30.48 12.16 10.92
N TRP A 170 -29.77 13.15 10.40
CA TRP A 170 -28.54 13.70 10.94
C TRP A 170 -28.78 15.08 11.51
N GLU A 171 -28.25 15.33 12.70
CA GLU A 171 -28.31 16.63 13.37
C GLU A 171 -26.92 17.05 13.83
N ILE A 172 -26.69 18.35 13.89
CA ILE A 172 -25.43 18.89 14.40
C ILE A 172 -25.41 18.90 15.93
N THR A 173 -24.27 18.57 16.54
CA THR A 173 -24.08 18.68 17.99
C THR A 173 -23.69 20.10 18.40
N GLU A 174 -23.70 20.40 19.69
CA GLU A 174 -23.17 21.67 20.20
C GLU A 174 -21.70 21.87 19.82
N MET A 175 -20.91 20.80 19.86
CA MET A 175 -19.51 20.79 19.44
C MET A 175 -19.35 21.16 17.96
N GLY A 176 -20.16 20.57 17.07
CA GLY A 176 -20.18 20.92 15.64
C GLY A 176 -20.59 22.36 15.35
N CYS A 177 -21.38 22.99 16.23
CA CYS A 177 -21.76 24.39 16.11
C CYS A 177 -20.65 25.36 16.51
N THR A 178 -19.86 25.04 17.54
CA THR A 178 -18.89 25.96 18.14
C THR A 178 -17.49 25.83 17.59
N ASP A 179 -17.15 24.68 17.01
CA ASP A 179 -15.79 24.43 16.54
C ASP A 179 -15.58 24.96 15.11
N GLU A 180 -14.89 26.10 15.01
CA GLU A 180 -14.39 26.65 13.74
C GLU A 180 -13.12 25.91 13.25
N ASN A 181 -12.45 25.15 14.14
CA ASN A 181 -11.27 24.32 13.83
C ASN A 181 -11.64 22.89 13.41
N ALA A 182 -12.94 22.58 13.23
CA ALA A 182 -13.37 21.38 12.50
C ALA A 182 -12.84 21.32 11.05
N ASN A 183 -12.22 22.43 10.61
CA ASN A 183 -11.44 22.62 9.40
C ASN A 183 -9.90 22.55 9.66
N GLY A 184 -9.41 21.66 10.53
CA GLY A 184 -7.98 21.50 10.85
C GLY A 184 -7.39 20.19 10.39
#